data_AF-A0A7Z8YNI2-F1
#
_entry.id   AF-A0A7Z8YNI2-F1
#
_cell.length_a   1.000
_cell.length_b   1.000
_cell.length_c   1.000
_cell.angle_alpha   90.00
_cell.angle_beta   90.00
_cell.angle_gamma   90.00
#
_symmetry.space_group_name_H-M   'P 1'
#
loop_
_entity.id
_entity.type
_entity.pdbx_description
1 polymer ?
#
loop_
_entity_poly.entity_id
_entity_poly.type
_entity_poly.pdbx_seq_one_letter_code
_entity_poly.pdbx_strand_id
1 'polypeptide(L)'
;MNYIHYYQEVNRIDSIYRLANQPQLAVKEYRKLFKKYEPKNQERIQEFETYILLSDQYNEDFGGKETLKKLVTMKYYLGDRLKQYEGLFQKYGLQDEEVKQLIKETKQKQNQKLVDSFRVVLERDQEGRPHDRITVNKNKEINAKFLLWYFDNYGFPTREKIGEFPMPTLLSHLSESVDNSILREKVLDYVKSGDCEPFVYALMIDGLNLNLKRSTIYRYTEWGALDSTTIDKNRKNIGLPSLKHQAVIDKDFFKRLNRD
;
A
#
# COMPACT_ATOMS: atom_id res chain seq x y z
N MET A 1 6.94 -9.14 -15.19
CA MET A 1 7.48 -7.78 -14.95
C MET A 1 7.76 -7.65 -13.47
N ASN A 2 8.97 -7.24 -13.06
CA ASN A 2 9.34 -7.13 -11.64
C ASN A 2 9.15 -5.69 -11.15
N TYR A 3 8.18 -5.46 -10.28
CA TYR A 3 7.84 -4.15 -9.72
C TYR A 3 8.82 -3.65 -8.65
N ILE A 4 9.80 -4.44 -8.20
CA ILE A 4 10.88 -3.94 -7.33
C ILE A 4 11.61 -2.77 -7.99
N HIS A 5 11.90 -2.85 -9.29
CA HIS A 5 12.52 -1.75 -10.03
C HIS A 5 11.58 -0.52 -10.10
N TYR A 6 10.27 -0.74 -10.27
CA TYR A 6 9.29 0.33 -10.24
C TYR A 6 9.32 1.06 -8.89
N TYR A 7 9.27 0.34 -7.78
CA TYR A 7 9.30 0.95 -6.45
C TYR A 7 10.62 1.66 -6.18
N GLN A 8 11.74 1.12 -6.63
CA GLN A 8 13.05 1.79 -6.56
C GLN A 8 13.04 3.12 -7.33
N GLU A 9 12.47 3.15 -8.54
CA GLU A 9 12.33 4.38 -9.31
C GLU A 9 11.36 5.36 -8.66
N VAL A 10 10.23 4.89 -8.11
CA VAL A 10 9.34 5.75 -7.32
C VAL A 10 10.12 6.38 -6.17
N ASN A 11 10.85 5.62 -5.37
CA ASN A 11 11.63 6.15 -4.25
C ASN A 11 12.70 7.16 -4.72
N ARG A 12 13.34 6.91 -5.87
CA ARG A 12 14.31 7.84 -6.45
C ARG A 12 13.65 9.18 -6.81
N ILE A 13 12.51 9.14 -7.50
CA ILE A 13 11.78 10.35 -7.92
C ILE A 13 11.21 11.07 -6.69
N ASP A 14 10.73 10.31 -5.72
CA ASP A 14 10.22 10.82 -4.47
C ASP A 14 11.29 11.56 -3.66
N SER A 15 12.52 11.04 -3.66
CA SER A 15 13.68 11.73 -3.09
C SER A 15 14.00 13.04 -3.82
N ILE A 16 13.85 13.11 -5.15
CA ILE A 16 14.01 14.37 -5.90
C ILE A 16 12.98 15.40 -5.41
N TYR A 17 11.74 14.97 -5.19
CA TYR A 17 10.69 15.83 -4.69
C TYR A 17 10.91 16.26 -3.22
N ARG A 18 10.98 15.31 -2.28
CA ARG A 18 10.97 15.60 -0.83
C ARG A 18 12.33 15.95 -0.24
N LEU A 19 13.43 15.41 -0.77
CA LEU A 19 14.77 15.60 -0.19
C LEU A 19 15.58 16.65 -0.95
N ALA A 20 15.55 16.61 -2.29
CA ALA A 20 16.23 17.61 -3.10
C ALA A 20 15.40 18.88 -3.34
N ASN A 21 14.10 18.86 -3.00
CA ASN A 21 13.17 19.96 -3.19
C ASN A 21 13.08 20.43 -4.65
N GLN A 22 13.02 19.48 -5.60
CA GLN A 22 12.96 19.74 -7.05
C GLN A 22 11.66 19.19 -7.67
N PRO A 23 10.49 19.76 -7.34
CA PRO A 23 9.19 19.22 -7.74
C PRO A 23 8.97 19.18 -9.26
N GLN A 24 9.43 20.19 -10.01
CA GLN A 24 9.30 20.20 -11.47
C GLN A 24 10.11 19.08 -12.14
N LEU A 25 11.28 18.75 -11.60
CA LEU A 25 12.06 17.61 -12.06
C LEU A 25 11.35 16.30 -11.72
N ALA A 26 10.80 16.19 -10.50
CA ALA A 26 10.04 15.02 -10.10
C ALA A 26 8.83 14.76 -11.02
N VAL A 27 8.09 15.80 -11.43
CA VAL A 27 6.99 15.69 -12.41
C VAL A 27 7.47 15.09 -13.72
N LYS A 28 8.59 15.58 -14.28
CA LYS A 28 9.17 15.07 -15.53
C LYS A 28 9.56 13.60 -15.41
N GLU A 29 10.13 13.21 -14.28
CA GLU A 29 10.55 11.82 -14.05
C GLU A 29 9.36 10.89 -13.80
N TYR A 30 8.34 11.31 -13.05
CA TYR A 30 7.09 10.56 -12.90
C TYR A 30 6.38 10.36 -14.24
N ARG A 31 6.30 11.40 -15.08
CA ARG A 31 5.75 11.28 -16.45
C ARG A 31 6.49 10.21 -17.26
N LYS A 32 7.81 10.12 -17.15
CA LYS A 32 8.60 9.06 -17.82
C LYS A 32 8.33 7.68 -17.23
N LEU A 33 8.20 7.58 -15.91
CA LEU A 33 7.92 6.32 -15.22
C LEU A 33 6.55 5.76 -15.59
N PHE A 34 5.51 6.60 -15.57
CA PHE A 34 4.13 6.19 -15.85
C PHE A 34 3.83 5.91 -17.32
N LYS A 35 4.77 6.22 -18.24
CA LYS A 35 4.75 5.69 -19.61
C LYS A 35 5.17 4.23 -19.69
N LYS A 36 5.89 3.73 -18.69
CA LYS A 36 6.46 2.37 -18.66
C LYS A 36 5.74 1.44 -17.69
N TYR A 37 5.18 2.00 -16.62
CA TYR A 37 4.54 1.27 -15.54
C TYR A 37 3.17 1.83 -15.23
N GLU A 38 2.24 0.92 -14.95
CA GLU A 38 0.99 1.31 -14.30
C GLU A 38 1.29 1.79 -12.87
N PRO A 39 0.86 3.01 -12.49
CA PRO A 39 1.08 3.50 -11.14
C PRO A 39 0.36 2.64 -10.12
N LYS A 40 0.93 2.50 -8.91
CA LYS A 40 0.31 1.75 -7.80
C LYS A 40 -0.28 2.68 -6.73
N ASN A 41 0.18 3.92 -6.69
CA ASN A 41 -0.18 4.95 -5.72
C ASN A 41 -0.02 4.46 -4.27
N GLN A 42 1.21 4.07 -3.91
CA GLN A 42 1.56 3.51 -2.60
C GLN A 42 1.04 4.38 -1.45
N GLU A 43 0.62 3.75 -0.35
CA GLU A 43 -0.17 4.40 0.71
C GLU A 43 0.45 5.71 1.24
N ARG A 44 1.76 5.71 1.52
CA ARG A 44 2.45 6.88 2.11
C ARG A 44 3.11 7.79 1.08
N ILE A 45 3.61 7.25 -0.03
CA ILE A 45 4.28 8.03 -1.07
C ILE A 45 3.27 8.73 -1.98
N GLN A 46 2.19 8.02 -2.34
CA GLN A 46 1.09 8.48 -3.17
C GLN A 46 1.63 9.05 -4.50
N GLU A 47 2.48 8.29 -5.20
CA GLU A 47 3.27 8.81 -6.33
C GLU A 47 2.39 9.33 -7.48
N PHE A 48 1.23 8.72 -7.70
CA PHE A 48 0.35 9.10 -8.79
C PHE A 48 -0.45 10.36 -8.47
N GLU A 49 -0.98 10.45 -7.25
CA GLU A 49 -1.58 11.67 -6.74
C GLU A 49 -0.57 12.82 -6.71
N THR A 50 0.63 12.57 -6.18
CA THR A 50 1.70 13.58 -6.09
C THR A 50 2.07 14.08 -7.48
N TYR A 51 2.18 13.20 -8.47
CA TYR A 51 2.38 13.60 -9.85
C TYR A 51 1.26 14.52 -10.38
N ILE A 52 -0.01 14.18 -10.14
CA ILE A 52 -1.15 14.99 -10.58
C ILE A 52 -1.13 16.37 -9.91
N LEU A 53 -1.00 16.43 -8.58
CA LEU A 53 -1.03 17.67 -7.82
C LEU A 53 0.14 18.59 -8.18
N LEU A 54 1.36 18.04 -8.32
CA LEU A 54 2.51 18.83 -8.74
C LEU A 54 2.37 19.28 -10.19
N SER A 55 1.83 18.44 -11.07
CA SER A 55 1.64 18.83 -12.47
C SER A 55 0.65 19.99 -12.58
N ASP A 56 -0.47 19.92 -11.86
CA ASP A 56 -1.43 21.02 -11.76
C ASP A 56 -0.79 22.31 -11.23
N GLN A 57 -0.05 22.21 -10.11
CA GLN A 57 0.62 23.35 -9.48
C GLN A 57 1.61 24.05 -10.40
N TYR A 58 2.32 23.30 -11.25
CA TYR A 58 3.35 23.82 -12.15
C TYR A 58 2.87 24.00 -13.60
N ASN A 59 1.56 23.92 -13.87
CA ASN A 59 0.96 24.02 -15.21
C ASN A 59 1.55 23.04 -16.22
N GLU A 60 1.90 21.84 -15.75
CA GLU A 60 2.37 20.72 -16.56
C GLU A 60 1.19 19.81 -16.93
N ASP A 61 1.17 19.31 -18.17
CA ASP A 61 0.12 18.39 -18.60
C ASP A 61 0.29 17.01 -17.94
N PHE A 62 -0.75 16.55 -17.24
CA PHE A 62 -0.82 15.22 -16.66
C PHE A 62 -1.87 14.31 -17.31
N GLY A 63 -2.53 14.76 -18.38
CA GLY A 63 -3.60 14.03 -19.07
C GLY A 63 -5.03 14.46 -18.67
N GLY A 64 -5.16 15.45 -17.78
CA GLY A 64 -6.45 16.06 -17.42
C GLY A 64 -7.48 15.06 -16.90
N LYS A 65 -8.72 15.16 -17.40
CA LYS A 65 -9.89 14.42 -16.92
C LYS A 65 -9.68 12.91 -16.84
N GLU A 66 -9.08 12.28 -17.87
CA GLU A 66 -8.92 10.82 -17.89
C GLU A 66 -7.96 10.31 -16.81
N THR A 67 -6.90 11.07 -16.54
CA THR A 67 -6.00 10.81 -15.41
C THR A 67 -6.70 10.97 -14.06
N LEU A 68 -7.61 11.95 -13.93
CA LEU A 68 -8.42 12.12 -12.71
C LEU A 68 -9.41 10.98 -12.49
N LYS A 69 -10.04 10.45 -13.55
CA LYS A 69 -10.88 9.25 -13.46
C LYS A 69 -10.09 8.08 -12.90
N LYS A 70 -8.86 7.87 -13.39
CA LYS A 70 -7.96 6.85 -12.87
C LYS A 70 -7.64 7.06 -11.40
N LEU A 71 -7.38 8.30 -10.97
CA LEU A 71 -7.16 8.63 -9.56
C LEU A 71 -8.39 8.28 -8.70
N VAL A 72 -9.60 8.63 -9.16
CA VAL A 72 -10.86 8.29 -8.50
C VAL A 72 -11.03 6.77 -8.38
N THR A 73 -10.75 6.00 -9.44
CA THR A 73 -10.79 4.54 -9.40
C THR A 73 -9.78 3.97 -8.40
N MET A 74 -8.54 4.47 -8.36
CA MET A 74 -7.53 4.00 -7.40
C MET A 74 -7.87 4.37 -5.95
N LYS A 75 -8.63 5.46 -5.75
CA LYS A 75 -9.01 6.00 -4.44
C LYS A 75 -10.48 5.86 -4.11
N TYR A 76 -11.20 4.93 -4.76
CA TYR A 76 -12.65 4.77 -4.62
C TYR A 76 -13.10 4.53 -3.15
N TYR A 77 -12.21 3.93 -2.35
CA TYR A 77 -12.42 3.61 -0.94
C TYR A 77 -12.52 4.87 -0.05
N LEU A 78 -12.00 6.00 -0.50
CA LEU A 78 -12.15 7.28 0.21
C LEU A 78 -13.60 7.76 0.27
N GLY A 79 -14.45 7.35 -0.68
CA GLY A 79 -15.85 7.76 -0.74
C GLY A 79 -15.98 9.28 -0.74
N ASP A 80 -16.75 9.83 0.20
CA ASP A 80 -16.97 11.27 0.34
C ASP A 80 -15.70 12.07 0.64
N ARG A 81 -14.63 11.43 1.15
CA ARG A 81 -13.33 12.09 1.35
C ARG A 81 -12.65 12.49 0.05
N LEU A 82 -13.13 12.03 -1.12
CA LEU A 82 -12.67 12.53 -2.42
C LEU A 82 -13.03 14.01 -2.67
N LYS A 83 -13.94 14.60 -1.89
CA LYS A 83 -14.25 16.04 -1.94
C LYS A 83 -13.04 16.93 -1.71
N GLN A 84 -11.98 16.43 -1.06
CA GLN A 84 -10.71 17.16 -0.95
C GLN A 84 -10.08 17.52 -2.31
N TYR A 85 -10.48 16.85 -3.41
CA TYR A 85 -10.03 17.12 -4.77
C TYR A 85 -11.08 17.86 -5.62
N GLU A 86 -12.19 18.32 -5.05
CA GLU A 86 -13.31 18.90 -5.80
C GLU A 86 -12.87 20.07 -6.69
N GLY A 87 -12.05 21.00 -6.16
CA GLY A 87 -11.52 22.11 -6.96
C GLY A 87 -10.68 21.65 -8.16
N LEU A 88 -9.91 20.57 -8.01
CA LEU A 88 -9.16 19.97 -9.10
C LEU A 88 -10.09 19.29 -10.10
N PHE A 89 -11.09 18.55 -9.63
CA PHE A 89 -12.08 17.89 -10.49
C PHE A 89 -12.86 18.89 -11.33
N GLN A 90 -13.35 19.96 -10.71
CA GLN A 90 -14.05 21.06 -11.39
C GLN A 90 -13.17 21.73 -12.45
N LYS A 91 -11.91 22.06 -12.10
CA LYS A 91 -10.94 22.68 -13.01
C LYS A 91 -10.75 21.89 -14.31
N TYR A 92 -10.80 20.55 -14.23
CA TYR A 92 -10.59 19.64 -15.37
C TYR A 92 -11.89 18.99 -15.87
N GLY A 93 -13.06 19.48 -15.47
CA GLY A 93 -14.36 19.06 -16.02
C GLY A 93 -14.81 17.65 -15.62
N LEU A 94 -14.34 17.13 -14.48
CA LEU A 94 -14.85 15.91 -13.86
C LEU A 94 -15.96 16.27 -12.87
N GLN A 95 -17.21 15.95 -13.22
CA GLN A 95 -18.39 16.33 -12.44
C GLN A 95 -18.62 15.39 -11.25
N ASP A 96 -19.24 15.88 -10.18
CA ASP A 96 -19.51 15.10 -8.96
C ASP A 96 -20.30 13.81 -9.24
N GLU A 97 -21.32 13.87 -10.10
CA GLU A 97 -22.11 12.69 -10.45
C GLU A 97 -21.26 11.65 -11.20
N GLU A 98 -20.29 12.08 -12.00
CA GLU A 98 -19.35 11.20 -12.67
C GLU A 98 -18.38 10.55 -11.66
N VAL A 99 -17.92 11.30 -10.65
CA VAL A 99 -17.11 10.76 -9.54
C VAL A 99 -17.90 9.70 -8.75
N LYS A 100 -19.14 10.01 -8.37
CA LYS A 100 -20.02 9.07 -7.65
C LYS A 100 -20.26 7.80 -8.47
N GLN A 101 -20.50 7.95 -9.77
CA GLN A 101 -20.72 6.83 -10.67
C GLN A 101 -19.46 5.95 -10.80
N LEU A 102 -18.27 6.54 -10.95
CA LEU A 102 -17.00 5.80 -10.99
C LEU A 102 -16.75 5.00 -9.71
N ILE A 103 -17.03 5.59 -8.54
CA ILE A 103 -16.92 4.89 -7.25
C ILE A 103 -17.88 3.69 -7.22
N LYS A 104 -19.14 3.89 -7.63
CA LYS A 104 -20.16 2.84 -7.66
C LYS A 104 -19.76 1.70 -8.60
N GLU A 105 -19.35 2.01 -9.82
CA GLU A 105 -18.89 1.02 -10.81
C GLU A 105 -17.66 0.27 -10.33
N THR A 106 -16.72 0.95 -9.68
CA THR A 106 -15.52 0.31 -9.12
C THR A 106 -15.89 -0.68 -8.04
N LYS A 107 -16.80 -0.32 -7.12
CA LYS A 107 -17.31 -1.24 -6.09
C LYS A 107 -18.08 -2.42 -6.68
N GLN A 108 -18.86 -2.21 -7.74
CA GLN A 108 -19.63 -3.27 -8.39
C GLN A 108 -18.77 -4.33 -9.10
N LYS A 109 -17.53 -3.99 -9.48
CA LYS A 109 -16.58 -4.95 -10.07
C LYS A 109 -15.98 -5.91 -9.02
N GLN A 110 -16.17 -5.63 -7.73
CA GLN A 110 -15.63 -6.46 -6.66
C GLN A 110 -16.42 -7.76 -6.54
N ASN A 111 -15.73 -8.85 -6.19
CA ASN A 111 -16.39 -10.11 -5.93
C ASN A 111 -16.99 -10.08 -4.52
N GLN A 112 -18.29 -9.79 -4.44
CA GLN A 112 -18.99 -9.63 -3.15
C GLN A 112 -18.82 -10.84 -2.22
N LYS A 113 -18.77 -12.06 -2.77
CA LYS A 113 -18.53 -13.27 -1.96
C LYS A 113 -17.15 -13.24 -1.31
N LEU A 114 -16.13 -12.75 -2.01
CA LEU A 114 -14.79 -12.60 -1.44
C LEU A 114 -14.76 -11.47 -0.42
N VAL A 115 -15.42 -10.35 -0.69
CA VAL A 115 -15.57 -9.24 0.28
C VAL A 115 -16.20 -9.74 1.59
N ASP A 116 -17.32 -10.46 1.50
CA ASP A 116 -17.99 -11.03 2.68
C ASP A 116 -17.13 -12.07 3.40
N SER A 117 -16.35 -12.87 2.66
CA SER A 117 -15.43 -13.83 3.23
C SER A 117 -14.31 -13.15 4.04
N PHE A 118 -13.76 -12.04 3.53
CA PHE A 118 -12.76 -11.26 4.26
C PHE A 118 -13.37 -10.54 5.47
N ARG A 119 -14.65 -10.12 5.42
CA ARG A 119 -15.34 -9.64 6.62
C ARG A 119 -15.36 -10.69 7.74
N VAL A 120 -15.69 -11.95 7.42
CA VAL A 120 -15.65 -13.06 8.39
C VAL A 120 -14.24 -13.30 8.93
N VAL A 121 -13.21 -13.20 8.08
CA VAL A 121 -11.80 -13.29 8.51
C VAL A 121 -11.45 -12.21 9.53
N LEU A 122 -11.92 -10.98 9.31
CA LEU A 122 -11.67 -9.86 10.22
C LEU A 122 -12.41 -10.02 11.55
N GLU A 123 -13.70 -10.36 11.51
CA GLU A 123 -14.51 -10.65 12.71
C GLU A 123 -13.85 -11.75 13.55
N ARG A 124 -13.42 -12.84 12.90
CA ARG A 124 -12.72 -13.95 13.54
C ARG A 124 -11.35 -13.56 14.09
N ASP A 125 -10.60 -12.67 13.44
CA ASP A 125 -9.31 -12.19 13.94
C ASP A 125 -9.46 -11.40 15.26
N GLN A 126 -10.60 -10.76 15.48
CA GLN A 126 -10.87 -9.99 16.71
C GLN A 126 -11.48 -10.83 17.84
N GLU A 127 -12.17 -11.93 17.51
CA GLU A 127 -12.82 -12.80 18.48
C GLU A 127 -11.83 -13.34 19.54
N GLY A 128 -12.21 -13.21 20.81
CA GLY A 128 -11.42 -13.67 21.96
C GLY A 128 -10.29 -12.73 22.39
N ARG A 129 -9.94 -11.69 21.62
CA ARG A 129 -8.87 -10.77 22.00
C ARG A 129 -9.29 -9.81 23.14
N PRO A 130 -8.35 -9.41 24.02
CA PRO A 130 -6.98 -9.94 24.19
C PRO A 130 -6.88 -11.14 25.15
N HIS A 131 -8.01 -11.65 25.67
CA HIS A 131 -8.02 -12.48 26.88
C HIS A 131 -8.05 -13.99 26.63
N ASP A 132 -8.68 -14.47 25.56
CA ASP A 132 -8.83 -15.89 25.24
C ASP A 132 -7.79 -16.35 24.20
N ARG A 133 -6.63 -16.77 24.71
CA ARG A 133 -5.52 -17.24 23.87
C ARG A 133 -5.84 -18.50 23.07
N ILE A 134 -6.72 -19.37 23.58
CA ILE A 134 -7.07 -20.63 22.91
C ILE A 134 -7.88 -20.31 21.65
N THR A 135 -8.92 -19.49 21.81
CA THR A 135 -9.74 -19.02 20.69
C THR A 135 -8.91 -18.23 19.68
N VAL A 136 -8.05 -17.31 20.14
CA VAL A 136 -7.17 -16.53 19.26
C VAL A 136 -6.26 -17.41 18.42
N ASN A 137 -5.58 -18.40 19.02
CA ASN A 137 -4.67 -19.27 18.27
C ASN A 137 -5.41 -20.13 17.23
N LYS A 138 -6.55 -20.71 17.62
CA LYS A 138 -7.43 -21.44 16.69
C LYS A 138 -7.86 -20.56 15.52
N ASN A 139 -8.28 -19.32 15.80
CA ASN A 139 -8.75 -18.38 14.80
C ASN A 139 -7.64 -17.94 13.84
N LYS A 140 -6.41 -17.73 14.33
CA LYS A 140 -5.25 -17.47 13.49
C LYS A 140 -4.96 -18.64 12.53
N GLU A 141 -5.00 -19.89 13.00
CA GLU A 141 -4.79 -21.05 12.14
C GLU A 141 -5.81 -21.15 11.01
N ILE A 142 -7.10 -20.93 11.32
CA ILE A 142 -8.14 -20.98 10.29
C ILE A 142 -8.00 -19.81 9.31
N ASN A 143 -7.69 -18.61 9.79
CA ASN A 143 -7.41 -17.45 8.95
C ASN A 143 -6.22 -17.69 8.01
N ALA A 144 -5.15 -18.30 8.52
CA ALA A 144 -3.96 -18.57 7.74
C ALA A 144 -4.18 -19.63 6.66
N LYS A 145 -4.92 -20.71 6.96
CA LYS A 145 -5.36 -21.70 5.97
C LYS A 145 -6.23 -21.07 4.88
N PHE A 146 -7.19 -20.23 5.27
CA PHE A 146 -8.02 -19.49 4.30
C PHE A 146 -7.18 -18.60 3.41
N LEU A 147 -6.20 -17.87 3.97
CA LEU A 147 -5.37 -16.94 3.21
C LEU A 147 -4.48 -17.67 2.19
N LEU A 148 -3.88 -18.80 2.58
CA LEU A 148 -3.10 -19.64 1.65
C LEU A 148 -3.98 -20.21 0.53
N TRP A 149 -5.16 -20.73 0.87
CA TRP A 149 -6.14 -21.15 -0.14
C TRP A 149 -6.52 -19.99 -1.06
N TYR A 150 -6.76 -18.79 -0.52
CA TYR A 150 -7.09 -17.62 -1.31
C TYR A 150 -5.95 -17.26 -2.28
N PHE A 151 -4.70 -17.26 -1.81
CA PHE A 151 -3.54 -17.01 -2.66
C PHE A 151 -3.49 -17.97 -3.86
N ASP A 152 -3.77 -19.25 -3.65
CA ASP A 152 -3.72 -20.25 -4.71
C ASP A 152 -4.87 -20.12 -5.73
N ASN A 153 -5.99 -19.51 -5.35
CA ASN A 153 -7.18 -19.43 -6.20
C ASN A 153 -7.39 -18.04 -6.84
N TYR A 154 -6.94 -16.97 -6.16
CA TYR A 154 -7.26 -15.59 -6.52
C TYR A 154 -6.03 -14.67 -6.53
N GLY A 155 -4.85 -15.14 -6.15
CA GLY A 155 -3.65 -14.31 -5.99
C GLY A 155 -3.68 -13.44 -4.72
N PHE A 156 -2.98 -12.31 -4.73
CA PHE A 156 -3.02 -11.39 -3.58
C PHE A 156 -4.39 -10.70 -3.45
N PRO A 157 -4.93 -10.54 -2.23
CA PRO A 157 -6.19 -9.84 -1.96
C PRO A 157 -6.00 -8.32 -2.05
N THR A 158 -5.95 -7.80 -3.27
CA THR A 158 -5.87 -6.35 -3.52
C THR A 158 -7.18 -5.65 -3.15
N ARG A 159 -7.13 -4.34 -2.93
CA ARG A 159 -8.32 -3.53 -2.68
C ARG A 159 -9.36 -3.67 -3.79
N GLU A 160 -8.92 -3.81 -5.03
CA GLU A 160 -9.79 -4.01 -6.20
C GLU A 160 -10.57 -5.32 -6.14
N LYS A 161 -10.01 -6.37 -5.50
CA LYS A 161 -10.64 -7.69 -5.40
C LYS A 161 -11.57 -7.81 -4.20
N ILE A 162 -11.14 -7.30 -3.05
CA ILE A 162 -11.79 -7.59 -1.76
C ILE A 162 -12.27 -6.36 -0.99
N GLY A 163 -12.13 -5.16 -1.56
CA GLY A 163 -12.46 -3.94 -0.84
C GLY A 163 -11.33 -3.47 0.09
N GLU A 164 -11.62 -2.45 0.89
CA GLU A 164 -10.69 -1.98 1.91
C GLU A 164 -10.58 -3.02 3.04
N PHE A 165 -9.35 -3.46 3.31
CA PHE A 165 -9.08 -4.49 4.30
C PHE A 165 -7.71 -4.23 4.96
N PRO A 166 -7.56 -4.41 6.28
CA PRO A 166 -6.30 -4.19 7.00
C PRO A 166 -5.31 -5.36 6.77
N MET A 167 -4.93 -5.59 5.51
CA MET A 167 -4.01 -6.66 5.11
C MET A 167 -2.67 -6.66 5.87
N PRO A 168 -2.03 -5.51 6.14
CA PRO A 168 -0.78 -5.49 6.91
C PRO A 168 -0.95 -6.08 8.33
N THR A 169 -2.07 -5.75 8.99
CA THR A 169 -2.40 -6.27 10.32
C THR A 169 -2.70 -7.76 10.29
N LEU A 170 -3.51 -8.22 9.32
CA LEU A 170 -3.80 -9.64 9.18
C LEU A 170 -2.51 -10.43 8.94
N LEU A 171 -1.68 -10.03 7.98
CA LEU A 171 -0.42 -10.74 7.67
C LEU A 171 0.53 -10.80 8.86
N SER A 172 0.66 -9.72 9.64
CA SER A 172 1.50 -9.74 10.85
C SER A 172 0.94 -10.71 11.90
N HIS A 173 -0.38 -10.77 12.11
CA HIS A 173 -1.02 -11.71 13.04
C HIS A 173 -0.86 -13.18 12.62
N LEU A 174 -0.93 -13.46 11.31
CA LEU A 174 -0.88 -14.83 10.78
C LEU A 174 0.54 -15.36 10.57
N SER A 175 1.55 -14.50 10.60
CA SER A 175 2.94 -14.85 10.34
C SER A 175 3.51 -15.94 11.26
N GLU A 176 2.87 -16.17 12.41
CA GLU A 176 3.21 -17.20 13.40
C GLU A 176 2.44 -18.52 13.24
N SER A 177 1.35 -18.53 12.47
CA SER A 177 0.34 -19.60 12.50
C SER A 177 0.38 -20.54 11.30
N VAL A 178 1.28 -20.29 10.36
CA VAL A 178 1.62 -21.17 9.24
C VAL A 178 3.13 -21.28 9.15
N ASP A 179 3.60 -22.23 8.35
CA ASP A 179 5.00 -22.22 7.93
C ASP A 179 5.31 -20.87 7.29
N ASN A 180 6.04 -20.05 8.06
CA ASN A 180 6.36 -18.69 7.67
C ASN A 180 7.17 -18.66 6.38
N SER A 181 7.91 -19.72 6.04
CA SER A 181 8.66 -19.79 4.80
C SER A 181 7.73 -19.69 3.58
N ILE A 182 6.61 -20.41 3.59
CA ILE A 182 5.59 -20.40 2.53
C ILE A 182 4.94 -19.02 2.43
N LEU A 183 4.51 -18.46 3.57
CA LEU A 183 3.84 -17.16 3.58
C LEU A 183 4.79 -16.06 3.09
N ARG A 184 6.05 -16.09 3.54
CA ARG A 184 7.11 -15.17 3.12
C ARG A 184 7.35 -15.22 1.62
N GLU A 185 7.50 -16.43 1.06
CA GLU A 185 7.75 -16.61 -0.37
C GLU A 185 6.60 -16.06 -1.22
N LYS A 186 5.36 -16.47 -0.90
CA LYS A 186 4.17 -16.01 -1.65
C LYS A 186 3.98 -14.50 -1.58
N VAL A 187 4.10 -13.89 -0.40
CA VAL A 187 3.92 -12.43 -0.25
C VAL A 187 5.05 -11.68 -0.96
N LEU A 188 6.29 -12.17 -0.94
CA LEU A 188 7.39 -11.56 -1.69
C LEU A 188 7.15 -11.62 -3.20
N ASP A 189 6.57 -12.70 -3.72
CA ASP A 189 6.21 -12.79 -5.13
C ASP A 189 5.12 -11.79 -5.52
N TYR A 190 4.19 -11.49 -4.62
CA TYR A 190 3.22 -10.41 -4.82
C TYR A 190 3.83 -9.01 -4.73
N VAL A 191 4.93 -8.83 -4.00
CA VAL A 191 5.73 -7.59 -4.08
C VAL A 191 6.40 -7.48 -5.46
N LYS A 192 6.93 -8.58 -5.99
CA LYS A 192 7.53 -8.61 -7.33
C LYS A 192 6.49 -8.38 -8.43
N SER A 193 5.25 -8.86 -8.28
CA SER A 193 4.17 -8.62 -9.25
C SER A 193 3.56 -7.22 -9.15
N GLY A 194 3.76 -6.54 -8.01
CA GLY A 194 3.19 -5.24 -7.73
C GLY A 194 1.75 -5.30 -7.19
N ASP A 195 1.30 -6.46 -6.74
CA ASP A 195 0.00 -6.64 -6.09
C ASP A 195 0.06 -6.39 -4.59
N CYS A 196 1.25 -6.49 -3.99
CA CYS A 196 1.53 -6.19 -2.59
C CYS A 196 2.54 -5.05 -2.47
N GLU A 197 2.24 -4.01 -1.70
CA GLU A 197 3.21 -2.94 -1.45
C GLU A 197 4.38 -3.46 -0.59
N PRO A 198 5.63 -3.01 -0.84
CA PRO A 198 6.81 -3.47 -0.09
C PRO A 198 6.69 -3.32 1.43
N PHE A 199 5.99 -2.28 1.91
CA PHE A 199 5.81 -2.04 3.35
C PHE A 199 4.99 -3.15 4.03
N VAL A 200 4.02 -3.73 3.33
CA VAL A 200 3.14 -4.79 3.87
C VAL A 200 3.97 -6.04 4.16
N TYR A 201 4.81 -6.44 3.21
CA TYR A 201 5.75 -7.55 3.38
C TYR A 201 6.76 -7.26 4.51
N ALA A 202 7.31 -6.05 4.55
CA ALA A 202 8.28 -5.68 5.58
C ALA A 202 7.68 -5.73 6.99
N LEU A 203 6.45 -5.22 7.17
CA LEU A 203 5.74 -5.28 8.45
C LEU A 203 5.44 -6.71 8.88
N MET A 204 5.07 -7.59 7.94
CA MET A 204 4.86 -9.02 8.23
C MET A 204 6.14 -9.67 8.77
N ILE A 205 7.28 -9.42 8.11
CA ILE A 205 8.57 -10.02 8.49
C ILE A 205 9.09 -9.46 9.82
N ASP A 206 9.08 -8.14 9.97
CA ASP A 206 9.57 -7.49 11.19
C ASP A 206 8.65 -7.77 12.39
N GLY A 207 7.34 -7.90 12.16
CA GLY A 207 6.36 -8.30 13.17
C GLY A 207 6.64 -9.71 13.71
N LEU A 208 6.87 -10.69 12.83
CA LEU A 208 7.27 -12.03 13.26
C LEU A 208 8.59 -12.00 14.05
N ASN A 209 9.60 -11.29 13.54
CA ASN A 209 10.89 -11.23 14.20
C ASN A 209 10.77 -10.62 15.61
N LEU A 210 9.96 -9.57 15.77
CA LEU A 210 9.66 -8.98 17.07
C LEU A 210 9.08 -10.02 18.03
N ASN A 211 8.07 -10.77 17.60
CA ASN A 211 7.43 -11.78 18.45
C ASN A 211 8.37 -12.94 18.82
N LEU A 212 9.26 -13.31 17.89
CA LEU A 212 10.31 -14.30 18.12
C LEU A 212 11.53 -13.76 18.87
N LYS A 213 11.52 -12.47 19.28
CA LYS A 213 12.67 -11.79 19.90
C LYS A 213 13.93 -11.90 19.04
N ARG A 214 13.80 -11.58 17.75
CA ARG A 214 14.86 -11.52 16.73
C ARG A 214 14.95 -10.12 16.15
N SER A 215 16.15 -9.72 15.74
CA SER A 215 16.37 -8.41 15.13
C SER A 215 15.48 -8.21 13.91
N THR A 216 14.91 -7.01 13.79
CA THR A 216 14.11 -6.65 12.62
C THR A 216 15.00 -6.53 11.39
N ILE A 217 14.48 -6.81 10.19
CA ILE A 217 15.26 -6.81 8.93
C ILE A 217 15.14 -5.46 8.22
N TYR A 218 13.96 -4.85 8.27
CA TYR A 218 13.62 -3.61 7.56
C TYR A 218 13.40 -2.41 8.48
N ARG A 219 13.35 -2.64 9.81
CA ARG A 219 13.11 -1.64 10.87
C ARG A 219 11.79 -0.90 10.71
N TYR A 220 10.71 -1.62 10.41
CA TYR A 220 9.34 -1.10 10.54
C TYR A 220 8.74 -1.29 11.94
N THR A 221 9.32 -2.19 12.74
CA THR A 221 9.10 -2.28 14.19
C THR A 221 10.42 -2.00 14.91
N GLU A 222 10.38 -1.35 16.08
CA GLU A 222 11.59 -1.01 16.82
C GLU A 222 12.02 -2.18 17.71
N TRP A 223 13.01 -2.96 17.27
CA TRP A 223 13.70 -3.93 18.13
C TRP A 223 15.07 -4.35 17.58
N GLY A 224 16.10 -4.21 18.42
CA GLY A 224 17.47 -4.61 18.12
C GLY A 224 18.30 -3.55 17.39
N ALA A 225 19.62 -3.61 17.57
CA ALA A 225 20.58 -2.75 16.89
C ALA A 225 21.05 -3.44 15.59
N LEU A 226 20.61 -2.92 14.44
CA LEU A 226 21.25 -3.20 13.15
C LEU A 226 21.84 -1.92 12.59
N ASP A 227 22.99 -2.07 11.93
CA ASP A 227 23.61 -1.01 11.15
C ASP A 227 22.65 -0.53 10.05
N SER A 228 22.46 0.79 9.98
CA SER A 228 21.58 1.45 9.02
C SER A 228 21.92 1.11 7.57
N THR A 229 23.20 0.86 7.26
CA THR A 229 23.63 0.49 5.90
C THR A 229 23.07 -0.86 5.48
N THR A 230 23.11 -1.84 6.40
CA THR A 230 22.55 -3.18 6.18
C THR A 230 21.03 -3.12 6.04
N ILE A 231 20.35 -2.34 6.90
CA ILE A 231 18.90 -2.14 6.81
C ILE A 231 18.54 -1.51 5.46
N ASP A 232 19.21 -0.42 5.05
CA ASP A 232 18.90 0.26 3.79
C ASP A 232 19.16 -0.63 2.57
N LYS A 233 20.19 -1.49 2.62
CA LYS A 233 20.40 -2.52 1.59
C LYS A 233 19.22 -3.50 1.51
N ASN A 234 18.77 -4.02 2.65
CA ASN A 234 17.61 -4.92 2.71
C ASN A 234 16.34 -4.23 2.19
N ARG A 235 16.08 -3.00 2.65
CA ARG A 235 14.96 -2.16 2.22
C ARG A 235 14.95 -1.98 0.71
N LYS A 236 16.10 -1.60 0.12
CA LYS A 236 16.24 -1.44 -1.33
C LYS A 236 15.92 -2.73 -2.10
N ASN A 237 16.30 -3.91 -1.58
CA ASN A 237 16.08 -5.19 -2.25
C ASN A 237 14.60 -5.55 -2.46
N ILE A 238 13.70 -4.98 -1.66
CA ILE A 238 12.25 -5.18 -1.81
C ILE A 238 11.51 -3.93 -2.30
N GLY A 239 12.22 -2.84 -2.61
CA GLY A 239 11.62 -1.62 -3.13
C GLY A 239 11.19 -0.60 -2.07
N LEU A 240 11.71 -0.71 -0.84
CA LEU A 240 11.48 0.31 0.19
C LEU A 240 12.45 1.50 0.09
N PRO A 241 12.05 2.70 0.52
CA PRO A 241 12.94 3.84 0.66
C PRO A 241 13.93 3.62 1.81
N SER A 242 15.05 4.36 1.84
CA SER A 242 15.99 4.32 2.97
C SER A 242 15.33 4.81 4.28
N LEU A 243 15.92 4.51 5.43
CA LEU A 243 15.42 4.97 6.72
C LEU A 243 15.30 6.50 6.80
N LYS A 244 16.31 7.22 6.29
CA LYS A 244 16.31 8.69 6.24
C LYS A 244 15.17 9.22 5.37
N HIS A 245 14.93 8.59 4.23
CA HIS A 245 13.86 8.99 3.32
C HIS A 245 12.48 8.64 3.89
N GLN A 246 12.34 7.46 4.50
CA GLN A 246 11.11 7.04 5.20
C GLN A 246 10.73 8.02 6.31
N ALA A 247 11.69 8.50 7.10
CA ALA A 247 11.42 9.47 8.16
C ALA A 247 10.79 10.78 7.62
N VAL A 248 11.17 11.22 6.42
CA VAL A 248 10.56 12.39 5.77
C VAL A 248 9.17 12.07 5.25
N ILE A 249 8.99 10.90 4.61
CA ILE A 249 7.68 10.41 4.16
C ILE A 249 6.69 10.35 5.34
N ASP A 250 7.12 9.80 6.47
CA ASP A 250 6.29 9.64 7.67
C ASP A 250 5.92 10.99 8.27
N LYS A 251 6.90 11.91 8.36
CA LYS A 251 6.65 13.27 8.82
C LYS A 251 5.59 13.99 7.97
N ASP A 252 5.68 13.87 6.65
CA ASP A 252 4.69 14.46 5.73
C ASP A 252 3.32 13.81 5.89
N PHE A 253 3.28 12.48 6.01
CA PHE A 253 2.04 11.72 6.19
C PHE A 253 1.31 12.13 7.48
N PHE A 254 2.00 12.12 8.62
CA PHE A 254 1.40 12.52 9.90
C PHE A 254 1.02 14.01 9.95
N LYS A 255 1.77 14.88 9.25
CA LYS A 255 1.40 16.29 9.12
C LYS A 255 0.09 16.48 8.35
N ARG A 256 -0.22 15.62 7.37
CA ARG A 256 -1.50 15.64 6.66
C ARG A 256 -2.64 15.12 7.54
N LEU A 257 -2.42 14.01 8.26
CA LEU A 257 -3.43 13.47 9.19
C LEU A 257 -3.84 14.46 10.28
N ASN A 258 -2.92 15.27 10.78
CA ASN A 258 -3.20 16.27 11.82
C ASN A 258 -3.86 17.57 11.28
N ARG A 259 -4.12 17.66 9.96
CA ARG A 259 -4.80 18.80 9.33
C ARG A 259 -6.26 18.49 9.00
N ASP A 260 -6.66 17.23 9.11
CA ASP A 260 -8.04 16.74 9.02
C ASP A 260 -8.66 16.65 10.43
#